data_AF-A0A1Y5DRI3-F1
#
_entry.id   AF-A0A1Y5DRI3-F1
#
_cell.length_a   1.000
_cell.length_b   1.000
_cell.length_c   1.000
_cell.angle_alpha   90.00
_cell.angle_beta   90.00
_cell.angle_gamma   90.00
#
_symmetry.space_group_name_H-M   'P 1'
#
loop_
_entity.id
_entity.type
_entity.pdbx_description
1 polymer ?
#
loop_
_entity_poly.entity_id
_entity_poly.type
_entity_poly.pdbx_seq_one_letter_code
_entity_poly.pdbx_strand_id
1 'polypeptide(L)'
;MMSNCPFCKKKIAMSKAFCSRNCKENYFQLIAIQIPKPFLKRIFVFCTSEQREVEIENFANRHGWRLDLLKNKIDELAIEYGYIESGT
;
A
#
# COMPACT_ATOMS: atom_id res chain seq x y z
N MET A 1 28.89 5.50 -4.84
CA MET A 1 27.62 4.74 -4.75
C MET A 1 26.47 5.73 -4.77
N MET A 2 25.33 5.37 -5.36
CA MET A 2 24.10 6.17 -5.34
C MET A 2 23.07 5.37 -4.57
N SER A 3 22.31 6.02 -3.71
CA SER A 3 21.17 5.41 -3.03
C SER A 3 19.90 5.64 -3.85
N ASN A 4 18.88 4.81 -3.64
CA ASN A 4 17.56 4.99 -4.27
C ASN A 4 16.56 5.41 -3.20
N CYS A 5 15.64 6.31 -3.55
CA CYS A 5 14.54 6.70 -2.69
C CYS A 5 13.69 5.47 -2.33
N PRO A 6 13.45 5.18 -1.04
CA PRO A 6 12.67 4.00 -0.64
C PRO A 6 11.25 3.97 -1.22
N PHE A 7 10.63 5.15 -1.38
CA PHE A 7 9.28 5.32 -1.90
C PHE A 7 9.22 5.23 -3.43
N CYS A 8 9.81 6.18 -4.15
CA CYS A 8 9.68 6.29 -5.61
C CYS A 8 10.80 5.62 -6.41
N LYS A 9 11.76 4.97 -5.74
CA LYS A 9 12.95 4.30 -6.32
C LYS A 9 13.88 5.18 -7.15
N LYS A 10 13.61 6.49 -7.25
CA LYS A 10 14.48 7.47 -7.93
C LYS A 10 15.88 7.48 -7.30
N LYS A 11 16.92 7.53 -8.13
CA LYS A 11 18.30 7.70 -7.67
C LYS A 11 18.46 9.03 -6.93
N ILE A 12 19.12 9.00 -5.79
CA ILE A 12 19.40 10.14 -4.93
C ILE A 12 20.88 10.13 -4.53
N ALA A 13 21.38 11.31 -4.13
CA ALA A 13 22.71 11.42 -3.57
C ALA A 13 22.78 10.64 -2.24
N MET A 14 23.94 10.06 -1.92
CA MET A 14 24.13 9.27 -0.68
C MET A 14 23.81 10.04 0.59
N SER A 15 23.98 11.36 0.58
CA SER A 15 23.63 12.23 1.70
C SER A 15 22.12 12.40 1.92
N LYS A 16 21.28 11.94 0.98
CA LYS A 16 19.82 12.03 1.05
C LYS A 16 19.21 10.65 1.26
N ALA A 17 18.24 10.57 2.18
CA ALA A 17 17.42 9.37 2.40
C ALA A 17 16.17 9.32 1.52
N PHE A 18 15.60 10.48 1.15
CA PHE A 18 14.40 10.59 0.33
C PHE A 18 14.55 11.62 -0.78
N CYS A 19 13.78 11.43 -1.86
CA CYS A 19 13.74 12.30 -3.02
C CYS A 19 13.18 13.70 -2.70
N SER A 20 12.22 13.76 -1.79
CA SER A 20 11.43 14.94 -1.41
C SER A 20 10.77 14.71 -0.04
N ARG A 21 10.24 15.78 0.57
CA ARG A 21 9.45 15.67 1.79
C ARG A 21 8.19 14.82 1.60
N ASN A 22 7.54 14.94 0.44
CA ASN A 22 6.38 14.13 0.08
C ASN A 22 6.73 12.63 -0.02
N CYS A 23 7.90 12.29 -0.62
CA CYS A 23 8.44 10.92 -0.66
C CYS A 23 8.62 10.35 0.76
N LYS A 24 9.09 11.16 1.71
CA LYS A 24 9.27 10.78 3.12
C LYS A 24 7.93 10.51 3.80
N GLU A 25 6.99 11.47 3.70
CA GLU A 25 5.68 11.38 4.34
C GLU A 25 4.86 10.19 3.81
N ASN A 26 4.82 9.99 2.49
CA ASN A 26 4.14 8.83 1.90
C ASN A 26 4.78 7.50 2.34
N TYR A 27 6.11 7.44 2.47
CA TYR A 27 6.78 6.22 2.95
C TYR A 27 6.37 5.89 4.38
N PHE A 28 6.39 6.86 5.29
CA PHE A 28 5.97 6.62 6.68
C PHE A 28 4.48 6.29 6.79
N GLN A 29 3.63 6.91 5.98
CA GLN A 29 2.23 6.53 5.89
C GLN A 29 2.06 5.09 5.43
N LEU A 30 2.77 4.67 4.38
CA LEU A 30 2.70 3.30 3.86
C LEU A 30 3.18 2.27 4.89
N ILE A 31 4.21 2.58 5.66
CA ILE A 31 4.70 1.73 6.76
C ILE A 31 3.70 1.67 7.93
N ALA A 32 2.97 2.77 8.19
CA ALA A 32 1.98 2.83 9.26
C ALA A 32 0.67 2.08 8.93
N ILE A 33 0.38 1.82 7.66
CA ILE A 33 -0.80 1.06 7.23
C ILE A 33 -0.65 -0.39 7.69
N GLN A 34 -1.52 -0.80 8.62
CA GLN A 34 -1.63 -2.18 9.08
C GLN A 34 -2.97 -2.75 8.65
N ILE A 35 -2.94 -3.72 7.73
CA ILE A 35 -4.15 -4.37 7.22
C ILE A 35 -4.30 -5.72 7.91
N PRO A 36 -5.39 -5.96 8.66
CA PRO A 36 -5.63 -7.25 9.27
C PRO A 36 -5.85 -8.36 8.22
N LYS A 37 -5.25 -9.54 8.41
CA LYS A 37 -5.52 -10.72 7.57
C LYS A 37 -7.02 -11.06 7.43
N PRO A 38 -7.85 -10.96 8.49
CA PRO A 38 -9.30 -11.19 8.37
C PRO A 38 -10.00 -10.20 7.42
N PHE A 39 -9.51 -8.95 7.35
CA PHE A 39 -10.05 -7.95 6.43
C PHE A 39 -9.74 -8.33 4.99
N LEU A 40 -8.50 -8.72 4.68
CA LEU A 40 -8.12 -9.23 3.36
C LEU A 40 -8.98 -10.43 2.96
N LYS A 41 -9.13 -11.41 3.86
CA LYS A 41 -9.99 -12.57 3.60
C LYS A 41 -11.42 -12.15 3.28
N ARG A 42 -11.99 -11.20 4.04
CA ARG A 42 -13.34 -10.67 3.78
C ARG A 42 -13.47 -10.11 2.37
N ILE A 43 -12.61 -9.16 2.01
CA ILE A 43 -12.74 -8.43 0.74
C ILE A 43 -12.38 -9.28 -0.49
N PHE A 44 -11.56 -10.32 -0.34
CA PHE A 44 -11.16 -11.20 -1.44
C PHE A 44 -12.03 -12.44 -1.59
N VAL A 45 -12.56 -13.01 -0.51
CA VAL A 45 -13.34 -14.27 -0.54
C VAL A 45 -14.85 -14.02 -0.50
N PHE A 46 -15.31 -13.00 0.22
CA PHE A 46 -16.74 -12.80 0.51
C PHE A 46 -17.36 -11.60 -0.21
N CYS A 47 -16.56 -10.69 -0.74
CA CYS A 47 -17.03 -9.50 -1.44
C CYS A 47 -16.84 -9.62 -2.96
N THR A 48 -17.78 -9.06 -3.72
CA THR A 48 -17.59 -8.80 -5.15
C THR A 48 -16.57 -7.68 -5.38
N SER A 49 -16.11 -7.50 -6.62
CA SER A 49 -15.17 -6.42 -6.97
C SER A 49 -15.71 -5.03 -6.61
N GLU A 50 -16.98 -4.76 -6.85
CA GLU A 50 -17.63 -3.47 -6.52
C GLU A 50 -17.72 -3.27 -5.00
N GLN A 51 -18.12 -4.30 -4.26
CA GLN A 51 -18.19 -4.24 -2.79
C GLN A 51 -16.80 -4.09 -2.17
N ARG A 52 -15.78 -4.73 -2.75
CA ARG A 52 -14.39 -4.61 -2.33
C ARG A 52 -13.93 -3.16 -2.41
N GLU A 53 -14.21 -2.45 -3.50
CA GLU A 53 -13.80 -1.06 -3.64
C GLU A 53 -14.44 -0.16 -2.56
N VAL A 54 -15.74 -0.35 -2.30
CA VAL A 54 -16.45 0.39 -1.26
C VAL A 54 -15.90 0.08 0.14
N GLU A 55 -15.63 -1.18 0.44
CA GLU A 55 -15.05 -1.57 1.73
C GLU A 55 -13.64 -1.01 1.93
N ILE A 56 -12.82 -0.98 0.87
CA ILE A 56 -11.47 -0.39 0.91
C ILE A 56 -11.56 1.12 1.12
N GLU A 57 -12.46 1.81 0.43
CA GLU A 57 -12.68 3.25 0.59
C GLU A 57 -13.16 3.60 2.00
N ASN A 58 -14.13 2.84 2.52
CA ASN A 58 -14.60 2.99 3.89
C ASN A 58 -13.50 2.74 4.91
N PHE A 59 -12.66 1.73 4.68
CA PHE A 59 -11.52 1.42 5.56
C PHE A 59 -10.48 2.54 5.53
N ALA A 60 -10.15 3.08 4.34
CA ALA A 60 -9.27 4.22 4.19
C ALA A 60 -9.79 5.44 4.96
N ASN A 61 -11.06 5.78 4.78
CA ASN A 61 -11.70 6.93 5.42
C ASN A 61 -11.74 6.81 6.94
N ARG A 62 -12.04 5.62 7.48
CA ARG A 62 -12.05 5.37 8.95
C ARG A 62 -10.69 5.58 9.59
N HIS A 63 -9.62 5.23 8.89
CA HIS A 63 -8.25 5.33 9.39
C HIS A 63 -7.52 6.61 8.94
N GLY A 64 -8.15 7.45 8.11
CA GLY A 64 -7.52 8.64 7.53
C GLY A 64 -6.36 8.31 6.59
N TRP A 65 -6.39 7.14 5.95
CA TRP A 65 -5.34 6.69 5.05
C TRP A 65 -5.61 7.12 3.61
N ARG A 66 -4.53 7.39 2.87
CA ARG A 66 -4.59 7.65 1.44
C ARG A 66 -5.04 6.39 0.71
N LEU A 67 -6.12 6.49 -0.06
CA LEU A 67 -6.70 5.37 -0.81
C LEU A 67 -5.68 4.71 -1.74
N ASP A 68 -4.87 5.50 -2.47
CA ASP A 68 -3.84 4.96 -3.37
C ASP A 68 -2.79 4.11 -2.64
N LEU A 69 -2.34 4.57 -1.46
CA LEU A 69 -1.33 3.86 -0.67
C LEU A 69 -1.92 2.57 -0.08
N LEU A 70 -3.17 2.63 0.37
CA LEU A 70 -3.89 1.49 0.91
C LEU A 70 -4.12 0.42 -0.16
N LYS A 71 -4.60 0.81 -1.36
CA LYS A 71 -4.82 -0.13 -2.48
C LYS A 71 -3.53 -0.86 -2.85
N ASN A 72 -2.43 -0.13 -3.04
CA ASN A 72 -1.12 -0.74 -3.31
C ASN A 72 -0.70 -1.74 -2.21
N LYS A 73 -0.92 -1.40 -0.94
CA LYS A 73 -0.58 -2.28 0.18
C LYS A 73 -1.47 -3.53 0.24
N ILE A 74 -2.76 -3.36 -0.06
CA ILE A 74 -3.71 -4.47 -0.16
C ILE A 74 -3.27 -5.43 -1.27
N ASP A 75 -2.90 -4.93 -2.44
CA ASP A 75 -2.46 -5.75 -3.57
C ASP A 75 -1.17 -6.52 -3.25
N GLU A 76 -0.16 -5.86 -2.64
CA GLU A 76 1.06 -6.52 -2.16
C GLU A 76 0.74 -7.69 -1.21
N LEU A 77 -0.11 -7.44 -0.21
CA LEU A 77 -0.49 -8.45 0.77
C LEU A 77 -1.37 -9.53 0.16
N ALA A 78 -2.23 -9.18 -0.79
CA ALA A 78 -3.11 -10.13 -1.44
C ALA A 78 -2.32 -11.11 -2.31
N ILE A 79 -1.25 -10.66 -2.97
CA ILE A 79 -0.28 -11.54 -3.64
C ILE A 79 0.46 -12.40 -2.60
N GLU A 80 0.99 -11.79 -1.52
CA GLU A 80 1.72 -12.51 -0.46
C GLU A 80 0.89 -13.64 0.18
N TYR A 81 -0.41 -13.41 0.38
CA TYR A 81 -1.34 -14.40 0.93
C TYR A 81 -2.01 -15.30 -0.11
N GLY A 82 -1.72 -15.12 -1.41
CA GLY A 82 -2.24 -15.96 -2.49
C GLY A 82 -3.72 -15.71 -2.85
N TYR A 83 -4.26 -14.53 -2.54
CA TYR A 83 -5.60 -14.12 -3.00
C TYR A 83 -5.61 -13.61 -4.45
N ILE A 84 -4.46 -13.14 -4.95
CA ILE A 84 -4.26 -12.70 -6.33
C ILE A 84 -2.99 -13.35 -6.83
N GLU A 85 -2.99 -13.84 -8.07
CA GLU A 85 -1.77 -14.27 -8.72
C GLU A 85 -0.94 -13.01 -9.07
N SER A 86 0.34 -13.01 -8.72
CA SER A 86 1.31 -12.06 -9.27
C SER A 86 1.35 -12.33 -10.77
N GLY A 87 0.58 -11.57 -11.55
CA GLY A 87 0.47 -11.77 -12.99
C GLY A 87 1.86 -11.93 -13.64
N THR A 88 2.03 -13.07 -14.30
CA THR A 88 3.01 -13.31 -15.37
C THR A 88 2.90 -12.28 -16.48
#